data_AF-A0A5J5HR69-F1
#
_entry.id   AF-A0A5J5HR69-F1
#
_cell.length_a   1.000
_cell.length_b   1.000
_cell.length_c   1.000
_cell.angle_alpha   90.00
_cell.angle_beta   90.00
_cell.angle_gamma   90.00
#
_symmetry.space_group_name_H-M   'P 1'
#
loop_
_entity.id
_entity.type
_entity.pdbx_description
1 polymer ?
#
loop_
_entity_poly.entity_id
_entity_poly.type
_entity_poly.pdbx_seq_one_letter_code
_entity_poly.pdbx_strand_id
1 'polypeptide(L)'
;MNDDKEKSNVGYTIFKPTGVRHEFPYVDLVKQQVIGTVSYKGKIHMKVIVDVKANTIQVEEDVVELGDLSMDRDSYIDMFKHQARFFIDNHISNPKKYYEDLINN
;
A
#
# COMPACT_ATOMS: atom_id res chain seq x y z
N MET A 1 18.74 51.85 20.95
CA MET A 1 17.99 50.61 21.23
C MET A 1 18.18 49.73 20.00
N ASN A 2 19.02 48.71 20.11
CA ASN A 2 19.34 47.78 19.01
C ASN A 2 18.35 46.62 19.09
N ASP A 3 17.41 46.58 18.15
CA ASP A 3 16.51 45.45 17.93
C ASP A 3 17.22 44.42 17.03
N ASP A 4 18.19 43.71 17.60
CA ASP A 4 18.71 42.48 17.00
C ASP A 4 17.67 41.37 17.20
N LYS A 5 16.72 41.27 16.27
CA LYS A 5 15.77 40.15 16.18
C LYS A 5 16.53 38.87 15.87
N GLU A 6 16.80 38.08 16.90
CA GLU A 6 17.19 36.67 16.78
C GLU A 6 16.24 35.94 15.80
N LYS A 7 16.78 35.55 14.65
CA LYS A 7 16.08 34.69 13.70
C LYS A 7 15.97 33.30 14.30
N SER A 8 14.80 33.00 14.87
CA SER A 8 14.42 31.66 15.28
C SER A 8 14.58 30.69 14.11
N ASN A 9 15.48 29.72 14.26
CA ASN A 9 15.75 28.67 13.28
C ASN A 9 14.61 27.64 13.32
N VAL A 10 13.45 27.99 12.76
CA VAL A 10 12.28 27.12 12.70
C VAL A 10 12.54 26.08 11.61
N GLY A 11 13.09 24.93 12.00
CA GLY A 11 13.25 23.79 11.09
C GLY A 11 11.87 23.31 10.64
N TYR A 12 11.67 23.16 9.33
CA TYR A 12 10.44 22.62 8.76
C TYR A 12 10.70 21.23 8.19
N THR A 13 9.77 20.29 8.41
CA THR A 13 9.84 18.93 7.86
C THR A 13 9.02 18.88 6.58
N ILE A 14 9.62 18.42 5.48
CA ILE A 14 8.93 18.23 4.21
C ILE A 14 8.60 16.75 4.04
N PHE A 15 7.31 16.42 4.08
CA PHE A 15 6.83 15.10 3.72
C PHE A 15 6.77 14.97 2.20
N LYS A 16 7.66 14.15 1.63
CA LYS A 16 7.61 13.79 0.20
C LYS A 16 7.00 12.40 0.06
N PRO A 17 5.93 12.23 -0.73
CA PRO A 17 5.42 10.90 -1.02
C PRO A 17 6.52 10.12 -1.75
N THR A 18 6.77 8.90 -1.30
CA THR A 18 7.77 8.02 -1.92
C THR A 18 7.39 7.68 -3.36
N GLY A 19 6.12 7.84 -3.74
CA GLY A 19 5.62 7.56 -5.09
C GLY A 19 5.31 6.08 -5.33
N VAL A 20 5.43 5.26 -4.29
CA VAL A 20 4.99 3.87 -4.28
C VAL A 20 3.47 3.84 -4.16
N ARG A 21 2.82 3.04 -4.99
CA ARG A 21 1.38 2.83 -5.01
C ARG A 21 1.07 1.36 -4.78
N HIS A 22 0.03 1.11 -4.01
CA HIS A 22 -0.46 -0.23 -3.70
C HIS A 22 -1.88 -0.32 -4.23
N GLU A 23 -2.12 -1.28 -5.11
CA GLU A 23 -3.40 -1.47 -5.76
C GLU A 23 -3.86 -2.92 -5.60
N PHE A 24 -5.18 -3.10 -5.61
CA PHE A 24 -5.82 -4.41 -5.50
C PHE A 24 -6.68 -4.63 -6.75
N PRO A 25 -6.05 -4.93 -7.90
CA PRO A 25 -6.75 -5.02 -9.19
C PRO A 25 -7.79 -6.14 -9.25
N TYR A 26 -7.68 -7.17 -8.40
CA TYR A 26 -8.57 -8.33 -8.45
C TYR A 26 -8.85 -8.91 -7.07
N VAL A 27 -10.14 -9.09 -6.78
CA VAL A 27 -10.64 -9.78 -5.59
C VAL A 27 -11.70 -10.80 -6.03
N ASP A 28 -11.39 -12.08 -5.82
CA ASP A 28 -12.30 -13.20 -6.04
C ASP A 28 -12.91 -13.62 -4.69
N LEU A 29 -14.17 -13.26 -4.47
CA LEU A 29 -14.91 -13.63 -3.27
C LEU A 29 -15.27 -15.12 -3.22
N VAL A 30 -15.37 -15.80 -4.36
CA VAL A 30 -15.74 -17.24 -4.45
C VAL A 30 -14.55 -18.11 -4.09
N LYS A 31 -13.38 -17.80 -4.66
CA LYS A 31 -12.12 -18.49 -4.33
C LYS A 31 -11.46 -17.93 -3.07
N GLN A 32 -11.93 -16.80 -2.57
CA GLN A 32 -11.33 -16.03 -1.47
C GLN A 32 -9.86 -15.68 -1.77
N GLN A 33 -9.60 -15.24 -2.99
CA GLN A 33 -8.27 -14.91 -3.48
C GLN A 33 -8.21 -13.42 -3.82
N VAL A 34 -7.11 -12.76 -3.43
CA VAL A 34 -6.87 -11.34 -3.68
C VAL A 34 -5.52 -11.17 -4.35
N ILE A 35 -5.49 -10.37 -5.40
CA ILE A 35 -4.26 -9.98 -6.08
C ILE A 35 -3.97 -8.51 -5.74
N GLY A 36 -2.82 -8.29 -5.14
CA GLY A 36 -2.26 -6.99 -4.85
C GLY A 36 -1.02 -6.71 -5.70
N THR A 37 -0.85 -5.46 -6.11
CA THR A 37 0.32 -5.02 -6.87
C THR A 37 0.92 -3.77 -6.24
N VAL A 38 2.24 -3.75 -6.14
CA VAL A 38 3.02 -2.57 -5.75
C VAL A 38 3.63 -1.99 -7.01
N SER A 39 3.31 -0.74 -7.31
CA SER A 39 3.87 -0.03 -8.45
C SER A 39 4.66 1.21 -8.01
N TYR A 40 5.76 1.48 -8.71
CA TYR A 40 6.60 2.64 -8.50
C TYR A 40 7.05 3.20 -9.84
N LYS A 41 6.87 4.51 -10.02
CA LYS A 41 7.12 5.21 -11.31
C LYS A 41 6.41 4.55 -12.51
N GLY A 42 5.22 4.00 -12.29
CA GLY A 42 4.41 3.35 -13.33
C GLY A 42 4.86 1.94 -13.72
N LYS A 43 5.84 1.35 -13.03
CA LYS A 43 6.22 -0.06 -13.19
C LYS A 43 5.72 -0.87 -12.00
N ILE A 44 5.25 -2.08 -12.23
CA ILE A 44 4.94 -3.04 -11.16
C ILE A 44 6.27 -3.62 -10.68
N HIS A 45 6.51 -3.57 -9.38
CA HIS A 45 7.71 -4.11 -8.73
C HIS A 45 7.40 -5.33 -7.88
N MET A 46 6.17 -5.43 -7.38
CA MET A 46 5.73 -6.58 -6.59
C MET A 46 4.32 -6.95 -6.98
N LYS A 47 4.09 -8.25 -7.12
CA LYS A 47 2.76 -8.83 -7.25
C LYS A 47 2.58 -9.88 -6.16
N VAL A 48 1.54 -9.70 -5.36
CA VAL A 48 1.20 -10.56 -4.23
C VAL A 48 -0.16 -11.18 -4.50
N ILE A 49 -0.21 -12.50 -4.46
CA ILE A 49 -1.45 -13.27 -4.55
C ILE A 49 -1.70 -13.86 -3.17
N VAL A 50 -2.74 -13.39 -2.51
CA VAL A 50 -3.16 -13.86 -1.19
C VAL A 50 -4.35 -14.78 -1.37
N ASP A 51 -4.20 -16.04 -1.00
CA ASP A 51 -5.30 -16.98 -0.89
C ASP A 51 -5.72 -17.05 0.59
N VAL A 52 -6.85 -16.44 0.92
CA VAL A 52 -7.36 -16.37 2.29
C VAL A 52 -7.88 -17.73 2.75
N LYS A 53 -8.42 -18.54 1.83
CA LYS A 53 -8.99 -19.86 2.12
C LYS A 53 -7.91 -20.88 2.48
N ALA A 54 -6.85 -20.93 1.68
CA ALA A 54 -5.69 -21.78 1.94
C ALA A 54 -4.71 -21.15 2.94
N ASN A 55 -4.90 -19.87 3.30
CA ASN A 55 -3.97 -19.07 4.09
C ASN A 55 -2.54 -19.10 3.52
N THR A 56 -2.44 -19.08 2.19
CA THR A 56 -1.17 -19.10 1.45
C THR A 56 -0.94 -17.77 0.75
N ILE A 57 0.33 -17.38 0.63
CA ILE A 57 0.73 -16.15 -0.04
C ILE A 57 1.79 -16.49 -1.07
N GLN A 58 1.57 -16.02 -2.30
CA GLN A 58 2.52 -16.16 -3.39
C GLN A 58 2.98 -14.75 -3.79
N VAL A 59 4.28 -14.57 -3.91
CA VAL A 59 4.89 -13.31 -4.36
C VAL A 59 5.61 -13.63 -5.65
N GLU A 60 5.13 -13.09 -6.77
CA GLU A 60 5.68 -13.39 -8.10
C GLU A 60 6.83 -12.44 -8.49
N GLU A 61 6.88 -11.24 -7.91
CA GLU A 61 7.93 -10.24 -8.18
C GLU A 61 8.40 -9.63 -6.86
N ASP A 62 9.71 -9.48 -6.70
CA ASP A 62 10.33 -9.11 -5.43
C ASP A 62 10.63 -7.61 -5.33
N VAL A 63 10.42 -7.06 -4.14
CA VAL A 63 10.50 -5.65 -3.77
C VAL A 63 11.94 -5.13 -3.72
N VAL A 64 12.94 -5.97 -4.01
CA VAL A 64 14.38 -5.66 -3.89
C VAL A 64 14.75 -4.32 -4.55
N GLU A 65 14.10 -3.95 -5.65
CA GLU A 65 14.38 -2.69 -6.37
C GLU A 65 13.91 -1.42 -5.65
N LEU A 66 13.07 -1.51 -4.61
CA LEU A 66 12.55 -0.34 -3.91
C LEU A 66 13.42 0.11 -2.71
N GLY A 67 14.29 -0.75 -2.16
CA GLY A 67 15.21 -0.39 -1.06
C GLY A 67 14.55 0.40 0.06
N ASP A 68 15.19 1.48 0.53
CA ASP A 68 14.67 2.40 1.56
C ASP A 68 13.45 3.23 1.14
N LEU A 69 13.03 3.17 -0.14
CA LEU A 69 11.84 3.89 -0.60
C LEU A 69 10.55 3.21 -0.16
N SER A 70 10.64 2.00 0.39
CA SER A 70 9.49 1.16 0.66
C SER A 70 9.67 0.30 1.90
N MET A 71 8.55 -0.26 2.39
CA MET A 71 8.56 -1.20 3.49
C MET A 71 9.31 -2.48 3.11
N ASP A 72 9.78 -3.21 4.11
CA ASP A 72 10.34 -4.54 3.89
C ASP A 72 9.28 -5.50 3.33
N ARG A 73 9.75 -6.60 2.74
CA ARG A 73 8.89 -7.60 2.09
C ARG A 73 7.87 -8.20 3.06
N ASP A 74 8.25 -8.49 4.29
CA ASP A 74 7.37 -9.10 5.29
C ASP A 74 6.25 -8.14 5.70
N SER A 75 6.57 -6.86 5.91
CA SER A 75 5.60 -5.79 6.14
C SER A 75 4.60 -5.65 4.98
N TYR A 76 5.08 -5.77 3.73
CA TYR A 76 4.18 -5.79 2.57
C TYR A 76 3.23 -6.99 2.60
N ILE A 77 3.79 -8.18 2.80
CA ILE A 77 3.01 -9.43 2.87
C ILE A 77 1.94 -9.33 3.95
N ASP A 78 2.29 -8.82 5.13
CA ASP A 78 1.35 -8.66 6.24
C ASP A 78 0.24 -7.64 5.92
N MET A 79 0.59 -6.50 5.33
CA MET A 79 -0.38 -5.52 4.83
C MET A 79 -1.34 -6.15 3.83
N PHE A 80 -0.83 -6.85 2.82
CA PHE A 80 -1.66 -7.51 1.80
C PHE A 80 -2.56 -8.57 2.40
N LYS A 81 -2.08 -9.33 3.39
CA LYS A 81 -2.87 -10.34 4.10
C LYS A 81 -4.02 -9.72 4.90
N HIS A 82 -3.76 -8.65 5.63
CA HIS A 82 -4.78 -7.92 6.38
C HIS A 82 -5.85 -7.31 5.46
N GLN A 83 -5.42 -6.67 4.37
CA GLN A 83 -6.32 -6.08 3.38
C GLN A 83 -7.15 -7.15 2.67
N ALA A 84 -6.54 -8.28 2.29
CA ALA A 84 -7.26 -9.37 1.67
C ALA A 84 -8.37 -9.92 2.57
N ARG A 85 -8.07 -10.17 3.86
CA ARG A 85 -9.08 -10.59 4.84
C ARG A 85 -10.20 -9.57 4.96
N PHE A 86 -9.86 -8.28 5.06
CA PHE A 86 -10.84 -7.21 5.12
C PHE A 86 -11.79 -7.23 3.91
N PHE A 87 -11.27 -7.40 2.69
CA PHE A 87 -12.11 -7.45 1.49
C PHE A 87 -13.02 -8.69 1.45
N ILE A 88 -12.50 -9.86 1.84
CA ILE A 88 -13.30 -11.09 1.89
C ILE A 88 -14.40 -10.98 2.96
N ASP A 89 -14.06 -10.54 4.17
CA ASP A 89 -15.00 -10.46 5.30
C ASP A 89 -16.12 -9.45 5.03
N ASN A 90 -15.79 -8.31 4.39
CA ASN A 90 -16.75 -7.27 4.04
C ASN A 90 -17.41 -7.50 2.66
N HIS A 91 -17.16 -8.63 1.99
CA HIS A 91 -17.70 -8.95 0.66
C HIS A 91 -17.39 -7.87 -0.40
N ILE A 92 -16.21 -7.26 -0.32
CA ILE A 92 -15.74 -6.21 -1.22
C ILE A 92 -15.02 -6.85 -2.41
N SER A 93 -15.69 -6.95 -3.54
CA SER A 93 -15.09 -7.44 -4.80
C SER A 93 -14.34 -6.37 -5.59
N ASN A 94 -14.56 -5.09 -5.29
CA ASN A 94 -13.91 -3.97 -5.96
C ASN A 94 -13.37 -2.96 -4.95
N PRO A 95 -12.12 -3.14 -4.48
CA PRO A 95 -11.50 -2.25 -3.51
C PRO A 95 -11.42 -0.81 -3.99
N LYS A 96 -11.15 -0.59 -5.29
CA LYS A 96 -11.04 0.76 -5.84
C LYS A 96 -12.34 1.54 -5.68
N LYS A 97 -13.46 0.93 -6.08
CA LYS A 97 -14.78 1.54 -5.92
C LYS A 97 -15.10 1.83 -4.45
N TYR A 98 -14.80 0.87 -3.56
CA TYR A 98 -15.00 1.04 -2.12
C TYR A 98 -14.28 2.27 -1.55
N TYR A 99 -13.01 2.48 -1.95
CA TYR A 99 -12.26 3.67 -1.52
C TYR A 99 -12.76 4.96 -2.18
N GLU A 100 -13.22 4.92 -3.42
CA GLU A 100 -13.85 6.07 -4.08
C GLU A 100 -15.14 6.49 -3.38
N ASP A 101 -16.01 5.55 -2.99
CA ASP A 101 -17.24 5.83 -2.23
C ASP A 101 -16.94 6.46 -0.85
N LEU A 102 -15.83 6.06 -0.19
CA LEU A 102 -15.41 6.64 1.10
C LEU A 102 -14.92 8.09 0.99
N ILE A 103 -14.27 8.46 -0.11
CA ILE A 103 -13.73 9.83 -0.31
C ILE A 103 -14.84 10.81 -0.70
N ASN A 104 -15.88 10.31 -1.37
CA ASN A 104 -16.98 11.12 -1.89
C ASN A 104 -18.12 11.34 -0.88
N ASN A 105 -18.00 10.85 0.35
CA ASN A 105 -19.03 10.91 1.40
C ASN A 105 -18.53 11.66 2.63
#